data_AF-A0A9W6XI88-F1
#
_entry.id   AF-A0A9W6XI88-F1
#
_cell.length_a   1.000
_cell.length_b   1.000
_cell.length_c   1.000
_cell.angle_alpha   90.00
_cell.angle_beta   90.00
_cell.angle_gamma   90.00
#
_symmetry.space_group_name_H-M   'P 1'
#
loop_
_entity.id
_entity.type
_entity.pdbx_description
1 polymer ?
#
loop_
_entity_poly.entity_id
_entity_poly.type
_entity_poly.pdbx_seq_one_letter_code
_entity_poly.pdbx_strand_id
1 'polypeptide(L)'
;MDGRVWLFYLRSLLYIHISEPSVLLVDNLDCHVSEESAEVLADEMLTHLQPLPKNSTSVCQPLDVGIMGPLKAKLKALWMEERPPPLKEGEKRPKKTAKEKRLETIKRAIKAWESIDSTTVTRSFNKALLTKF
;
A
#
# COMPACT_ATOMS: atom_id res chain seq x y z
N MET A 1 8.73 -10.11 0.87
CA MET A 1 8.05 -10.39 2.15
C MET A 1 8.11 -11.89 2.34
N ASP A 2 8.38 -12.38 3.54
CA ASP A 2 8.31 -13.82 3.85
C ASP A 2 7.05 -14.13 4.67
N GLY A 3 6.76 -15.41 4.91
CA GLY A 3 5.60 -15.84 5.71
C GLY A 3 5.57 -15.20 7.10
N ARG A 4 6.71 -15.12 7.80
CA ARG A 4 6.76 -14.53 9.15
C ARG A 4 6.36 -13.06 9.14
N VAL A 5 6.87 -12.28 8.18
CA VAL A 5 6.51 -10.87 8.04
C VAL A 5 5.05 -10.74 7.64
N TRP A 6 4.55 -11.58 6.75
CA TRP A 6 3.14 -11.56 6.36
C TRP A 6 2.20 -11.84 7.55
N LEU A 7 2.47 -12.87 8.35
CA LEU A 7 1.70 -13.17 9.55
C LEU A 7 1.75 -12.04 10.58
N PHE A 8 2.90 -11.37 10.71
CA PHE A 8 3.00 -10.17 11.53
C PHE A 8 2.07 -9.06 11.02
N TYR A 9 2.01 -8.83 9.71
CA TYR A 9 1.09 -7.85 9.12
C TYR A 9 -0.37 -8.23 9.37
N LEU A 10 -0.75 -9.50 9.19
CA LEU A 10 -2.10 -9.97 9.48
C LEU A 10 -2.47 -9.70 10.95
N ARG A 11 -1.70 -10.26 11.89
CA ARG A 11 -2.04 -10.26 13.32
C ARG A 11 -1.86 -8.91 14.01
N SER A 12 -0.92 -8.10 13.54
CA SER A 12 -0.54 -6.85 14.23
C SER A 12 -1.07 -5.60 13.55
N LEU A 13 -1.36 -5.65 12.24
CA LEU A 13 -1.78 -4.46 11.48
C LEU A 13 -3.18 -4.61 10.88
N LEU A 14 -3.49 -5.75 10.24
CA LEU A 14 -4.80 -5.93 9.62
C LEU A 14 -5.90 -6.20 10.65
N TYR A 15 -5.61 -7.04 11.64
CA TYR A 15 -6.59 -7.50 12.64
C TYR A 15 -7.38 -6.35 13.29
N ILE A 16 -6.72 -5.25 13.66
CA ILE A 16 -7.35 -4.10 14.32
C ILE A 16 -8.36 -3.35 13.43
N HIS A 17 -8.39 -3.64 12.13
CA HIS A 17 -9.25 -3.00 11.14
C HIS A 17 -10.41 -3.89 10.68
N ILE A 18 -10.48 -5.16 11.11
CA ILE A 18 -11.54 -6.09 10.74
C ILE A 18 -12.51 -6.24 11.91
N SER A 19 -13.73 -5.74 11.76
CA SER A 19 -14.80 -5.84 12.77
C SER A 19 -15.96 -6.75 12.35
N GLU A 20 -16.01 -7.13 11.07
CA GLU A 20 -17.11 -7.89 10.48
C GLU A 20 -16.55 -8.93 9.50
N PRO A 21 -17.33 -9.98 9.16
CA PRO A 21 -16.93 -10.93 8.13
C PRO A 21 -16.50 -10.23 6.84
N SER A 22 -15.30 -10.53 6.37
CA SER A 22 -14.69 -9.77 5.28
C SER A 22 -13.99 -10.67 4.26
N VAL A 23 -13.53 -10.07 3.16
CA VAL A 23 -12.74 -10.74 2.13
C VAL A 23 -11.43 -9.99 1.95
N LEU A 24 -10.30 -10.69 2.10
CA LEU A 24 -8.98 -10.15 1.80
C LEU A 24 -8.56 -10.54 0.39
N LEU A 25 -8.52 -9.54 -0.51
CA LEU A 25 -8.02 -9.70 -1.87
C LEU A 25 -6.50 -9.57 -1.91
N VAL A 26 -5.82 -10.62 -2.38
CA VAL A 26 -4.34 -10.66 -2.45
C VAL A 26 -3.85 -11.05 -3.84
N ASP A 27 -2.64 -10.61 -4.18
CA ASP A 27 -1.92 -11.16 -5.32
C ASP A 27 -1.42 -12.59 -5.03
N ASN A 28 -0.75 -13.20 -6.01
CA ASN A 28 -0.32 -14.60 -5.93
C ASN A 28 1.09 -14.75 -5.32
N LEU A 29 1.54 -13.82 -4.48
CA LEU A 29 2.80 -14.02 -3.77
C LEU A 29 2.67 -15.23 -2.84
N ASP A 30 3.63 -16.15 -2.87
CA ASP A 30 3.54 -17.45 -2.19
C ASP A 30 3.12 -17.34 -0.72
N CYS A 31 3.64 -16.36 0.02
CA CYS A 31 3.29 -16.17 1.42
C CYS A 31 1.87 -15.63 1.64
N HIS A 32 1.26 -14.96 0.66
CA HIS A 32 -0.12 -14.47 0.77
C HIS A 32 -1.15 -15.57 0.54
N VAL A 33 -0.83 -16.54 -0.33
CA VAL A 33 -1.75 -17.62 -0.75
C VAL A 33 -1.46 -18.96 -0.07
N SER A 34 -0.66 -18.95 1.00
CA SER A 34 -0.34 -20.15 1.76
C SER A 34 -1.56 -20.66 2.54
N GLU A 35 -1.58 -21.95 2.82
CA GLU A 35 -2.59 -22.59 3.70
C GLU A 35 -2.61 -21.90 5.08
N GLU A 36 -1.44 -21.67 5.67
CA GLU A 36 -1.30 -20.93 6.94
C GLU A 36 -1.95 -19.54 6.90
N SER A 37 -1.88 -18.82 5.77
CA SER A 37 -2.53 -17.53 5.63
C SER A 37 -4.05 -17.64 5.63
N ALA A 38 -4.58 -18.67 4.95
CA ALA A 38 -6.01 -18.92 4.89
C ALA A 38 -6.56 -19.32 6.27
N GLU A 39 -5.86 -20.19 6.98
CA GLU A 39 -6.20 -20.61 8.34
C GLU A 39 -6.23 -19.43 9.32
N VAL A 40 -5.17 -18.61 9.34
CA VAL A 40 -5.09 -17.44 10.23
C VAL A 40 -6.22 -16.45 9.95
N LEU A 41 -6.55 -16.19 8.69
CA LEU A 41 -7.63 -15.26 8.33
C LEU A 41 -9.01 -15.81 8.72
N ALA A 42 -9.25 -17.10 8.50
CA ALA A 42 -10.51 -17.74 8.84
C ALA A 42 -10.71 -17.84 10.36
N ASP A 43 -9.71 -18.36 11.07
CA ASP A 43 -9.81 -18.70 12.49
C ASP A 43 -9.66 -17.49 13.41
N GLU A 44 -8.79 -16.53 13.06
CA GLU A 44 -8.51 -15.38 13.92
C GLU A 44 -9.28 -14.11 13.51
N MET A 45 -9.73 -13.98 12.25
CA MET A 45 -10.22 -12.71 11.70
C MET A 45 -11.58 -12.79 10.98
N LEU A 46 -12.25 -13.94 10.97
CA LEU A 46 -13.51 -14.17 10.23
C LEU A 46 -13.43 -13.67 8.77
N THR A 47 -12.26 -13.80 8.15
CA THR A 47 -11.95 -13.22 6.85
C THR A 47 -11.64 -14.31 5.84
N HIS A 48 -12.28 -14.24 4.67
CA HIS A 48 -11.99 -15.14 3.57
C HIS A 48 -10.80 -14.63 2.75
N LEU A 49 -9.80 -15.48 2.54
CA LEU A 49 -8.69 -15.19 1.65
C LEU A 49 -9.10 -15.42 0.20
N GLN A 50 -9.04 -14.38 -0.64
CA GLN A 50 -9.37 -14.47 -2.06
C GLN A 50 -8.16 -14.06 -2.92
N PRO A 51 -7.42 -15.03 -3.47
CA PRO A 51 -6.37 -14.76 -4.45
C PRO A 51 -6.96 -14.22 -5.75
N LEU A 52 -6.26 -13.28 -6.38
CA LEU A 52 -6.58 -12.84 -7.73
C LEU A 52 -6.24 -13.93 -8.76
N PRO A 53 -6.84 -13.92 -9.97
CA PRO A 53 -6.35 -14.74 -11.07
C PRO A 53 -4.85 -14.51 -11.31
N LYS A 54 -4.11 -15.58 -11.64
CA LYS A 54 -2.67 -15.46 -11.88
C LYS A 54 -2.38 -14.43 -12.98
N ASN A 55 -1.31 -13.64 -12.79
CA ASN A 55 -0.87 -12.59 -13.72
C ASN A 55 -1.90 -11.48 -14.00
N SER A 56 -2.88 -11.27 -13.11
CA SER A 56 -3.94 -10.28 -13.30
C SER A 56 -3.81 -9.04 -12.42
N THR A 57 -2.75 -8.88 -11.65
CA THR A 57 -2.61 -7.79 -10.65
C THR A 57 -2.86 -6.40 -11.25
N SER A 58 -2.33 -6.14 -12.46
CA SER A 58 -2.50 -4.87 -13.17
C SER A 58 -3.95 -4.54 -13.59
N VAL A 59 -4.84 -5.53 -13.58
CA VAL A 59 -6.24 -5.42 -14.04
C VAL A 59 -7.23 -5.64 -12.90
N CYS A 60 -6.94 -6.56 -11.99
CA CYS A 60 -7.86 -7.03 -10.96
C CYS A 60 -7.49 -6.57 -9.54
N GLN A 61 -6.29 -6.03 -9.31
CA GLN A 61 -5.93 -5.52 -7.98
C GLN A 61 -6.35 -4.05 -7.82
N PRO A 62 -7.27 -3.71 -6.90
CA PRO A 62 -7.72 -2.32 -6.71
C PRO A 62 -6.57 -1.35 -6.44
N LEU A 63 -5.57 -1.78 -5.65
CA LEU A 63 -4.39 -0.99 -5.34
C LEU A 63 -3.67 -0.54 -6.62
N ASP A 64 -3.33 -1.47 -7.51
CA ASP A 64 -2.64 -1.17 -8.76
C ASP A 64 -3.50 -0.40 -9.77
N VAL A 65 -4.77 -0.77 -9.90
CA VAL A 65 -5.70 -0.24 -10.92
C VAL A 65 -6.14 1.19 -10.66
N GLY A 66 -6.24 1.60 -9.39
CA GLY A 66 -6.83 2.88 -9.00
C GLY A 66 -6.05 3.72 -7.99
N ILE A 67 -5.21 3.13 -7.14
CA ILE A 67 -4.53 3.87 -6.06
C ILE A 67 -3.09 4.24 -6.41
N MET A 68 -2.35 3.33 -7.03
CA MET A 68 -0.92 3.52 -7.28
C MET A 68 -0.61 4.72 -8.18
N GLY A 69 -1.47 5.02 -9.16
CA GLY A 69 -1.34 6.20 -10.03
C GLY A 69 -1.41 7.52 -9.24
N PRO A 70 -2.54 7.80 -8.56
CA PRO A 70 -2.69 8.97 -7.68
C PRO A 70 -1.59 9.08 -6.61
N LEU A 71 -1.24 7.96 -5.95
CA LEU A 71 -0.20 7.94 -4.92
C LEU A 71 1.16 8.36 -5.48
N LYS A 72 1.58 7.81 -6.63
CA LYS A 72 2.83 8.18 -7.31
C LYS A 72 2.83 9.66 -7.73
N ALA A 73 1.70 10.17 -8.22
CA ALA A 73 1.56 11.59 -8.57
C ALA A 73 1.75 12.50 -7.34
N LYS A 74 1.14 12.14 -6.20
CA LYS A 74 1.29 12.88 -4.94
C LYS A 74 2.71 12.82 -4.38
N LEU A 75 3.34 11.65 -4.37
CA LEU A 75 4.75 11.49 -4.00
C LEU A 75 5.65 12.41 -4.82
N LYS A 76 5.43 12.48 -6.15
CA LYS A 76 6.19 13.34 -7.06
C LYS A 76 5.96 14.82 -6.76
N ALA A 77 4.71 15.24 -6.53
CA ALA A 77 4.39 16.62 -6.20
C ALA A 77 5.08 17.06 -4.89
N LEU A 78 4.96 16.26 -3.83
CA LEU A 78 5.60 16.53 -2.53
C LEU A 78 7.12 16.57 -2.64
N TRP A 79 7.73 15.67 -3.43
CA TRP A 79 9.17 15.69 -3.68
C TRP A 79 9.63 17.01 -4.33
N MET A 80 8.82 17.55 -5.24
CA MET A 80 9.12 18.82 -5.90
C MET A 80 8.95 20.02 -4.97
N GLU A 81 7.94 20.01 -4.10
CA GLU A 81 7.72 21.05 -3.07
C GLU A 81 8.85 21.09 -2.03
N GLU A 82 9.31 19.91 -1.59
CA GLU A 82 10.38 19.78 -0.60
C GLU A 82 11.77 20.05 -1.19
N ARG A 83 11.88 20.23 -2.51
CA ARG A 83 13.15 20.44 -3.19
C ARG A 83 13.76 21.77 -2.71
N PRO A 84 14.96 21.75 -2.10
CA PRO A 84 15.61 22.98 -1.69
C PRO A 84 15.95 23.84 -2.91
N PRO A 85 15.94 25.17 -2.77
CA PRO A 85 16.18 26.10 -3.87
C PRO A 85 17.54 25.85 -4.54
N PRO A 86 17.73 26.36 -5.78
CA PRO A 86 19.02 26.34 -6.44
C PRO A 86 20.12 26.91 -5.53
N LEU A 87 21.30 26.28 -5.55
CA LEU A 87 22.46 26.79 -4.82
C LEU A 87 22.98 28.05 -5.52
N LYS A 88 23.48 29.01 -4.74
CA LYS A 88 24.26 30.13 -5.29
C LYS A 88 25.66 29.66 -5.67
N GLU A 89 26.36 30.45 -6.47
CA GLU A 89 27.76 30.16 -6.83
C GLU A 89 28.62 30.00 -5.57
N GLY A 90 29.40 28.91 -5.50
CA GLY A 90 30.22 28.56 -4.34
C GLY A 90 29.49 27.85 -3.18
N GLU A 91 28.15 27.81 -3.16
CA GLU A 91 27.41 27.09 -2.12
C GLU A 91 27.43 25.57 -2.33
N LYS A 92 27.46 24.82 -1.22
CA LYS A 92 27.35 23.35 -1.21
C LYS A 92 26.17 22.92 -0.36
N ARG A 93 25.36 22.00 -0.89
CA ARG A 93 24.26 21.41 -0.12
C ARG A 93 24.81 20.47 0.95
N PRO A 94 24.32 20.53 2.21
CA PRO A 94 24.71 19.56 3.22
C PRO A 94 24.36 18.15 2.77
N LYS A 95 25.28 17.21 2.99
CA LYS A 95 25.05 15.79 2.69
C LYS A 95 24.07 15.23 3.71
N LYS A 96 22.94 14.71 3.23
CA LYS A 96 22.01 13.93 4.06
C LYS A 96 22.56 12.52 4.27
N THR A 97 22.50 12.06 5.51
CA THR A 97 22.72 10.68 5.91
C THR A 97 21.67 9.74 5.31
N ALA A 98 21.96 8.44 5.28
CA ALA A 98 20.96 7.45 4.84
C ALA A 98 19.72 7.43 5.75
N LYS A 99 19.90 7.66 7.07
CA LYS A 99 18.81 7.73 8.04
C LYS A 99 17.85 8.88 7.73
N GLU A 100 18.38 10.07 7.49
CA GLU A 100 17.56 11.25 7.15
C GLU A 100 16.80 11.03 5.84
N LYS A 101 17.47 10.53 4.80
CA LYS A 101 16.82 10.21 3.52
C LYS A 101 15.66 9.22 3.68
N ARG A 102 15.84 8.17 4.49
CA ARG A 102 14.78 7.19 4.78
C ARG A 102 13.62 7.84 5.52
N LEU A 103 13.90 8.63 6.56
CA LEU A 103 12.87 9.31 7.35
C LEU A 103 12.05 10.29 6.48
N GLU A 104 12.70 11.05 5.61
CA GLU A 104 12.04 11.94 4.67
C GLU A 104 11.13 11.17 3.70
N THR A 105 11.60 10.05 3.16
CA THR A 105 10.78 9.20 2.28
C THR A 105 9.57 8.60 2.99
N ILE A 106 9.73 8.13 4.22
CA ILE A 106 8.61 7.59 5.02
C ILE A 106 7.58 8.69 5.31
N LYS A 107 8.01 9.85 5.79
CA LYS A 107 7.11 11.00 6.06
C LYS A 107 6.36 11.44 4.81
N ARG A 108 7.04 11.47 3.66
CA ARG A 108 6.42 11.81 2.38
C ARG A 108 5.40 10.77 1.93
N ALA A 109 5.70 9.48 2.12
CA ALA A 109 4.76 8.40 1.81
C ALA A 109 3.50 8.48 2.67
N ILE A 110 3.64 8.74 3.98
CA ILE A 110 2.52 8.97 4.89
C ILE A 110 1.67 10.16 4.41
N LYS A 111 2.30 11.32 4.19
CA LYS A 111 1.60 12.53 3.71
C LYS A 111 0.90 12.31 2.37
N ALA A 112 1.52 11.55 1.46
CA ALA A 112 0.90 11.20 0.18
C ALA A 112 -0.32 10.29 0.37
N TRP A 113 -0.22 9.27 1.23
CA TRP A 113 -1.30 8.34 1.54
C TRP A 113 -2.50 9.03 2.20
N GLU A 114 -2.25 9.87 3.20
CA GLU A 114 -3.29 10.65 3.89
C GLU A 114 -4.03 11.63 2.96
N SER A 115 -3.44 11.98 1.82
CA SER A 115 -4.07 12.84 0.82
C SER A 115 -4.98 12.09 -0.17
N ILE A 116 -5.00 10.75 -0.13
CA ILE A 116 -5.86 9.94 -0.98
C ILE A 116 -7.27 9.89 -0.38
N ASP A 117 -8.23 10.42 -1.13
CA ASP A 117 -9.63 10.45 -0.72
C ASP A 117 -10.24 9.04 -0.67
N SER A 118 -11.08 8.76 0.33
CA SER A 118 -11.73 7.46 0.50
C SER A 118 -12.58 7.05 -0.71
N THR A 119 -13.17 8.02 -1.45
CA THR A 119 -13.90 7.71 -2.69
C THR A 119 -12.99 7.17 -3.78
N THR A 120 -11.69 7.50 -3.75
CA THR A 120 -10.68 6.93 -4.67
C THR A 120 -10.49 5.45 -4.39
N VAL A 121 -10.55 5.05 -3.11
CA VAL A 121 -10.52 3.65 -2.68
C VAL A 121 -11.76 2.92 -3.18
N THR A 122 -12.95 3.41 -2.91
CA THR A 122 -14.18 2.75 -3.41
C THR A 122 -14.20 2.62 -4.95
N ARG A 123 -13.79 3.68 -5.66
CA ARG A 123 -13.69 3.66 -7.13
C ARG A 123 -12.66 2.67 -7.64
N SER A 124 -11.57 2.42 -6.91
CA SER A 124 -10.55 1.45 -7.33
C SER A 124 -11.10 0.03 -7.26
N PHE A 125 -11.89 -0.30 -6.23
CA PHE A 125 -12.61 -1.57 -6.14
C PHE A 125 -13.67 -1.71 -7.23
N ASN A 126 -14.53 -0.71 -7.42
CA ASN A 126 -15.55 -0.70 -8.47
C ASN A 126 -14.93 -0.93 -9.86
N LYS A 127 -13.79 -0.31 -10.13
CA LYS A 127 -13.07 -0.47 -11.41
C LYS A 127 -12.44 -1.85 -11.57
N ALA A 128 -11.79 -2.38 -10.53
CA ALA A 128 -11.07 -3.65 -10.60
C ALA A 128 -12.02 -4.87 -10.61
N LEU A 129 -13.15 -4.77 -9.91
CA LEU A 129 -14.11 -5.86 -9.75
C LEU A 129 -15.34 -5.74 -10.67
N LEU A 130 -15.42 -4.65 -11.44
CA LEU A 130 -16.58 -4.33 -12.30
C LEU A 130 -17.89 -4.23 -11.49
N THR A 131 -17.83 -3.60 -10.32
CA THR A 131 -18.95 -3.43 -9.38
C THR A 131 -19.38 -1.97 -9.20
N LYS A 132 -20.43 -1.76 -8.38
CA LYS A 132 -20.94 -0.44 -7.96
C LYS A 132 -21.31 -0.46 -6.48
N PHE A 133 -20.29 -0.52 -5.62
CA PHE A 133 -20.41 -0.17 -4.20
C PHE A 133 -20.62 1.33 -4.03
#